data_AF-A0A9E0WB67-F1
#
_entry.id   AF-A0A9E0WB67-F1
#
_cell.length_a   1.000
_cell.length_b   1.000
_cell.length_c   1.000
_cell.angle_alpha   90.00
_cell.angle_beta   90.00
_cell.angle_gamma   90.00
#
_symmetry.space_group_name_H-M   'P 1'
#
loop_
_entity.id
_entity.type
_entity.pdbx_description
1 polymer ?
#
loop_
_entity_poly.entity_id
_entity_poly.type
_entity_poly.pdbx_seq_one_letter_code
_entity_poly.pdbx_strand_id
1 'polypeptide(L)'
;MTERKRYNLSELVAQSDPNAPTPEAFQEWEQAPMAGTEQAITQHAIDVITQAIRAWESREQALEWLQRLIPALDDERPCDLLGTQEGCRRIAIVLRKIEQGDFS
;
A
#
# COMPACT_ATOMS: atom_id res chain seq x y z
N MET A 1 39.69 -5.19 29.08
CA MET A 1 39.28 -6.09 27.97
C MET A 1 37.82 -6.45 28.23
N THR A 2 36.88 -5.85 27.51
CA THR A 2 35.45 -6.19 27.65
C THR A 2 35.16 -7.44 26.82
N GLU A 3 34.86 -8.55 27.49
CA GLU A 3 34.40 -9.77 26.83
C GLU A 3 33.14 -9.46 26.00
N ARG A 4 33.22 -9.68 24.68
CA ARG A 4 32.05 -9.65 23.80
C ARG A 4 31.21 -10.88 24.12
N LYS A 5 30.21 -10.73 24.99
CA LYS A 5 29.17 -11.75 25.18
C LYS A 5 28.49 -11.98 23.83
N ARG A 6 28.59 -13.21 23.32
CA ARG A 6 27.82 -13.66 22.16
C ARG A 6 26.51 -14.21 22.70
N TYR A 7 25.40 -13.61 22.29
CA TYR A 7 24.07 -14.06 22.65
C TYR A 7 23.47 -14.79 21.44
N ASN A 8 22.83 -15.93 21.69
CA ASN A 8 22.05 -16.64 20.68
C ASN A 8 20.57 -16.22 20.76
N LEU A 9 19.90 -16.09 19.60
CA LEU A 9 18.48 -15.71 19.55
C LEU A 9 17.59 -16.67 20.33
N SER A 10 17.89 -17.98 20.29
CA SER A 10 17.15 -19.00 21.03
C SER A 10 17.30 -18.84 22.55
N GLU A 11 18.48 -18.43 23.03
CA GLU A 11 18.68 -18.15 24.46
C GLU A 11 17.96 -16.88 24.89
N LEU A 12 17.92 -15.84 24.06
CA LEU A 12 17.20 -14.60 24.34
C LEU A 12 15.68 -14.82 24.37
N VAL A 13 15.15 -15.63 23.46
CA VAL A 13 13.73 -16.00 23.43
C VAL A 13 13.37 -16.86 24.65
N ALA A 14 14.24 -17.79 25.07
CA ALA A 14 14.01 -18.60 26.28
C ALA A 14 14.03 -17.78 27.59
N GLN A 15 14.71 -16.63 27.59
CA GLN A 15 14.73 -15.68 28.71
C GLN A 15 13.51 -14.74 28.73
N SER A 16 12.68 -14.76 27.69
CA SER A 16 11.49 -13.92 27.60
C SER A 16 10.31 -14.62 28.27
N ASP A 17 9.62 -13.93 29.18
CA ASP A 17 8.40 -14.46 29.80
C ASP A 17 7.22 -14.33 28.82
N PRO A 18 6.61 -15.44 28.37
CA PRO A 18 5.50 -15.41 27.41
C PRO A 18 4.20 -14.85 27.99
N ASN A 19 4.10 -14.70 29.31
CA ASN A 19 2.93 -14.11 29.98
C ASN A 19 3.17 -12.67 30.44
N ALA A 20 4.34 -12.09 30.10
CA ALA A 20 4.58 -10.69 30.38
C ALA A 20 3.54 -9.83 29.65
N PRO A 21 2.87 -8.89 30.34
CA PRO A 21 1.97 -7.96 29.67
C PRO A 21 2.78 -7.14 28.66
N THR A 22 2.18 -6.90 27.49
CA THR A 22 2.80 -6.10 26.44
C THR A 22 3.21 -4.75 27.04
N PRO A 23 4.48 -4.34 26.92
CA PRO A 23 4.92 -3.06 27.48
C PRO A 23 4.08 -1.91 26.91
N GLU A 24 3.73 -0.92 27.74
CA GLU A 24 2.95 0.25 27.30
C GLU A 24 3.56 0.93 26.09
N ALA A 25 4.89 0.99 25.99
CA ALA A 25 5.58 1.49 24.81
C ALA A 25 5.26 0.71 23.53
N PHE A 26 5.10 -0.62 23.59
CA PHE A 26 4.69 -1.41 22.43
C PHE A 26 3.21 -1.17 22.09
N GLN A 27 2.38 -1.02 23.11
CA GLN A 27 0.96 -0.69 22.93
C GLN A 27 0.78 0.70 22.31
N GLU A 28 1.58 1.70 22.71
CA GLU A 28 1.59 3.03 22.10
C GLU A 28 2.02 3.01 20.63
N TRP A 29 2.96 2.13 20.24
CA TRP A 29 3.35 1.94 18.85
C TRP A 29 2.28 1.19 18.03
N GLU A 30 1.58 0.22 18.61
CA GLU A 30 0.47 -0.50 17.96
C GLU A 30 -0.77 0.39 17.77
N GLN A 31 -1.01 1.28 18.74
CA GLN A 31 -2.09 2.27 18.71
C GLN A 31 -1.69 3.57 18.00
N ALA A 32 -0.42 3.74 17.65
CA ALA A 32 0.02 4.89 16.90
C ALA A 32 -0.67 4.86 15.53
N PRO A 33 -1.27 5.98 15.08
CA PRO A 33 -1.68 6.07 13.69
C PRO A 33 -0.45 5.78 12.83
N MET A 34 -0.60 4.95 11.80
CA MET A 34 0.40 4.66 10.75
C MET A 34 0.84 5.95 10.01
N ALA A 35 1.46 6.91 10.71
CA ALA A 35 1.68 8.28 10.26
C ALA A 35 2.86 8.43 9.30
N GLY A 36 3.33 7.33 8.71
CA GLY A 36 4.25 7.33 7.58
C GLY A 36 3.48 7.59 6.30
N THR A 37 4.19 8.09 5.28
CA THR A 37 3.75 8.24 3.87
C THR A 37 2.82 7.15 3.32
N GLU A 38 2.86 5.95 3.90
CA GLU A 38 1.95 4.82 3.67
C GLU A 38 0.46 5.17 3.79
N GLN A 39 0.03 6.00 4.74
CA GLN A 39 -1.39 6.41 4.87
C GLN A 39 -1.89 7.24 3.68
N ALA A 40 -1.10 8.23 3.24
CA ALA A 40 -1.45 9.08 2.11
C ALA A 40 -1.45 8.29 0.79
N ILE A 41 -0.49 7.38 0.62
CA ILE A 41 -0.45 6.44 -0.52
C ILE A 41 -1.69 5.55 -0.51
N THR A 42 -2.07 5.02 0.66
CA THR A 42 -3.26 4.17 0.81
C THR A 42 -4.54 4.91 0.43
N GLN A 43 -4.69 6.17 0.85
CA GLN A 43 -5.88 6.96 0.51
C GLN A 43 -5.98 7.23 -1.00
N HIS A 44 -4.88 7.65 -1.63
CA HIS A 44 -4.85 7.89 -3.08
C HIS A 44 -5.15 6.63 -3.88
N ALA A 45 -4.65 5.47 -3.44
CA ALA A 45 -4.96 4.20 -4.07
C ALA A 45 -6.45 3.85 -3.98
N ILE A 46 -7.07 4.05 -2.80
CA ILE A 46 -8.51 3.83 -2.59
C ILE A 46 -9.34 4.73 -3.51
N ASP A 47 -8.99 6.01 -3.62
CA ASP A 47 -9.71 6.97 -4.46
C ASP A 47 -9.68 6.56 -5.94
N VAL A 48 -8.51 6.15 -6.43
CA VAL A 48 -8.33 5.70 -7.82
C VAL A 48 -9.08 4.40 -8.11
N ILE A 49 -9.04 3.42 -7.20
CA ILE A 49 -9.80 2.17 -7.35
C ILE A 49 -11.31 2.49 -7.40
N THR A 50 -11.77 3.40 -6.55
CA THR A 50 -13.17 3.84 -6.53
C THR A 50 -13.56 4.51 -7.85
N GLN A 51 -12.69 5.34 -8.42
CA GLN A 51 -12.91 5.95 -9.73
C GLN A 51 -12.95 4.89 -10.84
N ALA A 52 -12.05 3.90 -10.83
CA ALA A 52 -12.05 2.82 -11.81
C ALA A 52 -13.34 2.01 -11.77
N ILE A 53 -13.86 1.68 -10.59
CA ILE A 53 -15.14 0.97 -10.45
C ILE A 53 -16.29 1.80 -11.03
N ARG A 54 -16.30 3.12 -10.81
CA ARG A 54 -17.33 4.02 -11.34
C ARG A 54 -17.31 4.09 -12.86
N ALA A 55 -16.13 4.26 -13.44
CA ALA A 55 -15.99 4.46 -14.87
C ALA A 55 -16.23 3.17 -15.69
N TRP A 56 -16.08 2.00 -15.07
CA TRP A 56 -16.34 0.69 -15.69
C TRP A 56 -17.72 0.15 -15.33
N GLU A 57 -18.41 0.78 -14.37
CA GLU A 57 -19.70 0.35 -13.81
C GLU A 57 -19.73 -1.12 -13.32
N SER A 58 -18.55 -1.74 -13.19
CA SER A 58 -18.35 -3.12 -12.78
C SER A 58 -17.04 -3.22 -12.03
N ARG A 59 -17.11 -3.84 -10.85
CA ARG A 59 -15.93 -4.11 -10.02
C ARG A 59 -14.99 -5.09 -10.70
N GLU A 60 -15.52 -6.13 -11.34
CA GLU A 60 -14.76 -7.17 -12.02
C GLU A 60 -13.97 -6.57 -13.19
N GLN A 61 -14.63 -5.76 -14.02
CA GLN A 61 -13.98 -5.13 -15.17
C GLN A 61 -12.95 -4.08 -14.74
N ALA A 62 -13.22 -3.32 -13.67
CA ALA A 62 -12.25 -2.38 -13.12
C ALA A 62 -10.99 -3.10 -12.60
N LEU A 63 -11.16 -4.21 -11.86
CA LEU A 63 -10.03 -4.99 -11.36
C LEU A 63 -9.27 -5.71 -12.49
N GLU A 64 -9.95 -6.13 -13.55
CA GLU A 64 -9.29 -6.65 -14.74
C GLU A 64 -8.45 -5.55 -15.41
N TRP A 65 -9.03 -4.37 -15.61
CA TRP A 65 -8.32 -3.23 -16.19
C TRP A 65 -7.08 -2.82 -15.40
N LEU A 66 -7.16 -2.81 -14.06
CA LEU A 66 -6.02 -2.50 -13.19
C LEU A 66 -4.84 -3.49 -13.33
N GLN A 67 -5.09 -4.69 -13.83
CA GLN A 67 -4.08 -5.72 -14.05
C GLN A 67 -3.55 -5.76 -15.50
N ARG A 68 -4.17 -5.03 -16.43
CA ARG A 68 -3.76 -4.99 -17.84
C ARG A 68 -2.63 -3.97 -18.05
N LEU A 69 -1.81 -4.23 -19.06
CA LEU A 69 -0.82 -3.25 -19.54
C LEU A 69 -1.57 -2.15 -20.29
N ILE A 70 -1.38 -0.91 -19.87
CA ILE A 70 -2.09 0.23 -20.44
C ILE A 70 -1.08 1.09 -21.21
N PRO A 71 -1.21 1.22 -22.55
CA PRO A 71 -0.27 2.02 -23.34
C PRO A 71 -0.16 3.48 -22.88
N ALA A 72 -1.25 4.07 -22.40
CA ALA A 72 -1.27 5.43 -21.86
C ALA A 72 -0.53 5.59 -20.52
N LEU A 73 -0.11 4.48 -19.90
CA LEU A 73 0.70 4.44 -18.69
C LEU A 73 2.09 3.83 -18.98
N ASP A 74 2.63 4.06 -20.18
CA ASP A 74 3.93 3.51 -20.60
C ASP A 74 3.99 1.97 -20.56
N ASP A 75 2.87 1.34 -20.92
CA ASP A 75 2.66 -0.11 -20.85
C ASP A 75 2.80 -0.69 -19.42
N GLU A 76 2.69 0.13 -18.39
CA GLU A 76 2.65 -0.32 -16.99
C GLU A 76 1.24 -0.81 -16.60
N ARG A 77 1.19 -1.67 -15.58
CA ARG A 77 -0.08 -2.07 -14.95
C ARG A 77 -0.49 -1.01 -13.93
N PRO A 78 -1.73 -0.51 -13.95
CA PRO A 78 -2.21 0.43 -12.94
C PRO A 78 -1.97 -0.05 -11.50
N CYS A 79 -2.13 -1.36 -11.22
CA CYS A 79 -1.84 -1.93 -9.91
C CYS A 79 -0.41 -1.71 -9.41
N ASP A 80 0.59 -1.70 -10.31
CA ASP A 80 1.99 -1.47 -9.92
C ASP A 80 2.25 -0.01 -9.55
N LEU A 81 1.40 0.90 -10.02
CA LEU A 81 1.54 2.35 -9.83
C LEU A 81 0.81 2.88 -8.58
N LEU A 82 -0.13 2.11 -8.02
CA LEU A 82 -0.92 2.49 -6.84
C LEU A 82 -0.07 2.73 -5.57
N GLY A 83 1.16 2.20 -5.53
CA GLY A 83 2.10 2.39 -4.42
C GLY A 83 2.73 3.79 -4.35
N THR A 84 2.41 4.68 -5.31
CA THR A 84 2.96 6.03 -5.36
C THR A 84 1.87 7.08 -5.62
N GLN A 85 2.04 8.28 -5.08
CA GLN A 85 1.13 9.39 -5.34
C GLN A 85 1.11 9.77 -6.83
N GLU A 86 2.27 9.79 -7.48
CA GLU A 86 2.38 10.12 -8.90
C GLU A 86 1.74 9.04 -9.78
N GLY A 87 1.93 7.76 -9.45
CA GLY A 87 1.24 6.66 -10.12
C GLY A 87 -0.27 6.78 -10.01
N CYS A 88 -0.80 7.04 -8.80
CA CYS A 88 -2.23 7.30 -8.60
C CYS A 88 -2.74 8.49 -9.46
N ARG A 89 -1.96 9.57 -9.54
CA ARG A 89 -2.30 10.74 -10.36
C ARG A 89 -2.36 10.41 -11.85
N ARG A 90 -1.39 9.66 -12.39
CA ARG A 90 -1.36 9.21 -13.79
C ARG A 90 -2.59 8.36 -14.11
N ILE A 91 -2.93 7.40 -13.23
CA ILE A 91 -4.12 6.56 -13.41
C ILE A 91 -5.39 7.41 -13.41
N ALA A 92 -5.55 8.35 -12.47
CA ALA A 92 -6.73 9.21 -12.39
C ALA A 92 -6.96 10.05 -13.66
N ILE A 93 -5.89 10.50 -14.32
CA ILE A 93 -5.97 11.23 -15.60
C ILE A 93 -6.50 10.30 -16.71
N VAL A 94 -5.99 9.08 -16.79
CA VAL A 94 -6.44 8.09 -17.78
C VAL A 94 -7.90 7.69 -17.54
N LEU A 95 -8.29 7.45 -16.28
CA LEU A 95 -9.68 7.15 -15.92
C LEU A 95 -10.61 8.29 -16.33
N ARG A 96 -10.23 9.55 -16.09
CA ARG A 96 -11.03 10.72 -16.49
C ARG A 96 -11.21 10.81 -18.00
N LYS A 97 -10.16 10.51 -18.78
CA LYS A 97 -10.25 10.45 -20.25
C LYS A 97 -11.26 9.40 -20.70
N ILE A 98 -11.25 8.22 -20.06
CA ILE A 98 -12.18 7.13 -20.37
C ILE A 98 -13.62 7.51 -20.00
N GLU A 99 -13.84 8.16 -18.85
CA GLU A 99 -15.16 8.69 -18.45
C GLU A 99 -15.72 9.70 -19.48
N GLN A 100 -14.85 10.45 -20.15
CA GLN A 100 -15.21 11.45 -21.15
C GLN A 100 -15.29 10.88 -22.58
N GLY A 101 -14.89 9.63 -22.78
CA GLY A 101 -14.75 9.02 -24.11
C GLY A 101 -13.65 9.65 -24.96
N ASP A 102 -12.64 10.29 -24.34
CA ASP A 102 -11.50 10.89 -25.03
C ASP A 102 -10.34 9.89 -25.10
N PHE A 103 -10.07 9.39 -26.30
CA PHE A 103 -9.01 8.41 -26.56
C PHE A 103 -7.79 9.01 -27.27
N SER A 104 -7.67 10.34 -27.24
CA SER A 104 -6.58 11.10 -27.88
C SER A 104 -5.27 11.06 -27.10
#